data_AF-A0A958PER0-F1
#
_entry.id   AF-A0A958PER0-F1
#
_cell.length_a   1.000
_cell.length_b   1.000
_cell.length_c   1.000
_cell.angle_alpha   90.00
_cell.angle_beta   90.00
_cell.angle_gamma   90.00
#
_symmetry.space_group_name_H-M   'P 1'
#
loop_
_entity.id
_entity.type
_entity.pdbx_description
1 polymer ?
#
loop_
_entity_poly.entity_id
_entity_poly.type
_entity_poly.pdbx_seq_one_letter_code
_entity_poly.pdbx_strand_id
1 'polypeptide(L)'
;MNKILLLLAISFLTINAQAKDELNPYGRLLMGGGIEAEVAFFKSPNKEGLHDALIKFYGLEAFDMGIDKKVLKYRAIKSGRGIAYVHGEVTRLFLTDAATSDNWYEAYLGKKIKLGVNYESSKSVQPQHLLTEFQKTKK
;
A
#
# COMPACT_ATOMS: atom_id res chain seq x y z
N MET A 1 -40.04 -47.35 -17.45
CA MET A 1 -40.01 -46.08 -16.67
C MET A 1 -38.76 -46.07 -15.81
N ASN A 2 -37.80 -45.20 -16.07
CA ASN A 2 -37.13 -44.40 -15.03
C ASN A 2 -36.23 -43.37 -15.70
N LYS A 3 -36.51 -42.10 -15.38
CA LYS A 3 -35.93 -40.90 -15.98
C LYS A 3 -34.51 -40.74 -15.46
N ILE A 4 -33.53 -40.74 -16.36
CA ILE A 4 -32.14 -40.38 -16.04
C ILE A 4 -32.10 -38.87 -15.83
N LEU A 5 -31.81 -38.48 -14.59
CA LEU A 5 -31.73 -37.10 -14.13
C LEU A 5 -30.40 -36.49 -14.62
N LEU A 6 -30.47 -35.67 -15.66
CA LEU A 6 -29.33 -34.91 -16.18
C LEU A 6 -29.11 -33.67 -15.28
N LEU A 7 -28.20 -33.77 -14.33
CA LEU A 7 -27.72 -32.63 -13.54
C LEU A 7 -26.80 -31.77 -14.42
N LEU A 8 -27.34 -30.68 -14.97
CA LEU A 8 -26.53 -29.62 -15.57
C LEU A 8 -25.71 -28.94 -14.46
N ALA A 9 -24.42 -29.24 -14.42
CA ALA A 9 -23.45 -28.50 -13.65
C ALA A 9 -23.32 -27.08 -14.26
N ILE A 10 -24.00 -26.11 -13.65
CA ILE A 10 -23.81 -24.69 -13.94
C ILE A 10 -22.42 -24.31 -13.42
N SER A 11 -21.45 -24.33 -14.33
CA SER A 11 -20.11 -23.80 -14.10
C SER A 11 -20.24 -22.29 -13.92
N PHE A 12 -20.24 -21.81 -12.67
CA PHE A 12 -20.08 -20.38 -12.39
C PHE A 12 -18.67 -19.97 -12.83
N LEU A 13 -18.53 -19.53 -14.08
CA LEU A 13 -17.40 -18.72 -14.52
C LEU A 13 -17.51 -17.38 -13.79
N THR A 14 -16.94 -17.30 -12.60
CA THR A 14 -16.63 -16.01 -11.98
C THR A 14 -15.56 -15.36 -12.83
N ILE A 15 -15.99 -14.51 -13.77
CA ILE A 15 -15.14 -13.52 -14.41
C ILE A 15 -14.71 -12.58 -13.29
N ASN A 16 -13.59 -12.88 -12.64
CA ASN A 16 -12.91 -11.91 -11.81
C ASN A 16 -12.47 -10.80 -12.76
N ALA A 17 -13.29 -9.74 -12.87
CA ALA A 17 -12.86 -8.48 -13.45
C ALA A 17 -11.60 -8.09 -12.67
N GLN A 18 -10.44 -8.31 -13.28
CA GLN A 18 -9.16 -7.96 -12.70
C GLN A 18 -9.19 -6.44 -12.60
N ALA A 19 -9.57 -5.94 -11.42
CA ALA A 19 -9.58 -4.52 -11.13
C ALA A 19 -8.21 -4.01 -11.55
N LYS A 20 -8.21 -3.13 -12.56
CA LYS A 20 -6.99 -2.53 -13.06
C LYS A 20 -6.32 -1.89 -11.85
N ASP A 21 -5.10 -2.32 -11.54
CA ASP A 21 -4.28 -1.77 -10.45
C ASP A 21 -4.06 -0.27 -10.75
N GLU A 22 -5.01 0.57 -10.36
CA GLU A 22 -5.03 2.00 -10.63
C GLU A 22 -4.69 2.75 -9.35
N LEU A 23 -3.78 3.72 -9.44
CA LEU A 23 -3.35 4.53 -8.31
C LEU A 23 -4.04 5.89 -8.32
N ASN A 24 -4.25 6.44 -7.12
CA ASN A 24 -4.58 7.84 -6.95
C ASN A 24 -3.46 8.70 -7.59
N PRO A 25 -3.80 9.74 -8.38
CA PRO A 25 -2.79 10.60 -9.00
C PRO A 25 -1.95 11.38 -7.98
N TYR A 26 -2.39 11.49 -6.72
CA TYR A 26 -1.69 12.21 -5.67
C TYR A 26 -0.85 11.26 -4.82
N GLY A 27 0.47 11.38 -4.96
CA GLY A 27 1.43 10.73 -4.07
C GLY A 27 1.69 11.55 -2.80
N ARG A 28 2.39 10.94 -1.84
CA ARG A 28 2.93 11.62 -0.66
C ARG A 28 4.41 11.35 -0.54
N LEU A 29 5.17 12.39 -0.21
CA LEU A 29 6.54 12.25 0.28
C LEU A 29 6.52 12.42 1.79
N LEU A 30 6.97 11.40 2.50
CA LEU A 30 7.12 11.39 3.95
C LEU A 30 8.60 11.50 4.30
N MET A 31 8.96 12.33 5.27
CA MET A 31 10.36 12.53 5.66
C MET A 31 10.50 12.65 7.17
N GLY A 32 11.57 12.09 7.73
CA GLY A 32 11.91 12.24 9.14
C GLY A 32 12.95 11.24 9.60
N GLY A 33 13.78 11.65 10.57
CA GLY A 33 14.76 10.76 11.20
C GLY A 33 15.73 10.08 10.24
N GLY A 34 16.12 10.74 9.14
CA GLY A 34 17.03 10.20 8.12
C GLY A 34 16.38 9.27 7.09
N ILE A 35 15.06 9.08 7.16
CA ILE A 35 14.29 8.26 6.23
C ILE A 35 13.36 9.13 5.38
N GLU A 36 13.22 8.72 4.12
CA GLU A 36 12.21 9.23 3.20
C GLU A 36 11.32 8.08 2.72
N ALA A 37 10.05 8.36 2.45
CA ALA A 37 9.14 7.39 1.86
C ALA A 37 8.24 8.05 0.82
N GLU A 38 8.28 7.54 -0.41
CA GLU A 38 7.28 7.84 -1.43
C GLU A 38 6.10 6.89 -1.28
N VAL A 39 4.89 7.43 -1.22
CA VAL A 39 3.66 6.67 -1.02
C VAL A 39 2.67 6.98 -2.14
N ALA A 40 2.10 5.94 -2.75
CA ALA A 40 0.98 6.05 -3.68
C ALA A 40 -0.14 5.09 -3.28
N PHE A 41 -1.37 5.59 -3.19
CA PHE A 41 -2.53 4.80 -2.77
C PHE A 41 -3.26 4.22 -3.98
N PHE A 42 -3.76 2.99 -3.86
CA PHE A 42 -4.66 2.42 -4.86
C PHE A 42 -6.02 3.12 -4.84
N LYS A 43 -6.62 3.35 -6.02
CA LYS A 43 -7.96 3.95 -6.12
C LYS A 43 -9.04 3.02 -5.59
N SER A 44 -8.96 1.73 -5.90
CA SER A 44 -9.95 0.76 -5.43
C SER A 44 -9.67 0.37 -3.97
N PRO A 45 -10.69 0.35 -3.10
CA PRO A 45 -10.53 -0.16 -1.75
C PRO A 45 -10.30 -1.68 -1.76
N ASN A 46 -9.59 -2.16 -0.75
CA ASN A 46 -9.43 -3.57 -0.45
C ASN A 46 -10.67 -4.12 0.28
N LYS A 47 -10.64 -5.41 0.66
CA LYS A 47 -11.74 -6.09 1.35
C LYS A 47 -12.17 -5.45 2.70
N GLU A 48 -11.32 -4.63 3.30
CA GLU A 48 -11.59 -3.91 4.55
C GLU A 48 -12.20 -2.51 4.30
N GLY A 49 -12.43 -2.14 3.04
CA GLY A 49 -12.87 -0.81 2.64
C GLY A 49 -11.76 0.25 2.68
N LEU A 50 -10.48 -0.15 2.74
CA LEU A 50 -9.33 0.75 2.84
C LEU A 50 -8.48 0.75 1.58
N HIS A 51 -7.72 1.82 1.33
CA HIS A 51 -6.84 1.92 0.17
C HIS A 51 -5.46 1.37 0.49
N ASP A 52 -5.10 0.25 -0.14
CA ASP A 52 -3.73 -0.27 -0.15
C ASP A 52 -2.75 0.79 -0.69
N ALA A 53 -1.45 0.61 -0.46
CA ALA A 53 -0.43 1.52 -0.93
C ALA A 53 0.76 0.82 -1.58
N LEU A 54 1.39 1.48 -2.55
CA LEU A 54 2.77 1.26 -2.90
C LEU A 54 3.64 2.21 -2.09
N ILE A 55 4.68 1.68 -1.46
CA ILE A 55 5.62 2.50 -0.68
C ILE A 55 7.04 2.15 -1.12
N LYS A 56 7.86 3.18 -1.31
CA LYS A 56 9.30 3.10 -1.57
C LYS A 56 10.03 3.86 -0.49
N PHE A 57 10.76 3.14 0.35
CA PHE A 57 11.56 3.74 1.42
C PHE A 57 12.98 4.04 0.94
N TYR A 58 13.56 5.09 1.50
CA TYR A 58 14.94 5.49 1.30
C TYR A 58 15.64 5.72 2.64
N GLY A 59 16.91 5.33 2.71
CA GLY A 59 17.82 5.65 3.81
C GLY A 59 18.35 4.42 4.54
N LEU A 60 19.22 4.66 5.53
CA LEU A 60 20.04 3.61 6.15
C LEU A 60 19.18 2.52 6.82
N GLU A 61 18.15 2.90 7.54
CA GLU A 61 17.27 1.95 8.23
C GLU A 61 16.46 1.11 7.22
N ALA A 62 16.07 1.68 6.09
CA ALA A 62 15.44 0.92 5.01
C ALA A 62 16.44 -0.06 4.37
N PHE A 63 17.71 0.32 4.28
CA PHE A 63 18.78 -0.49 3.73
C PHE A 63 19.09 -1.69 4.64
N ASP A 64 19.21 -1.46 5.95
CA ASP A 64 19.43 -2.52 6.95
C ASP A 64 18.27 -3.54 6.96
N MET A 65 17.07 -3.10 6.61
CA MET A 65 15.87 -3.93 6.46
C MET A 65 15.78 -4.62 5.09
N GLY A 66 16.70 -4.34 4.16
CA GLY A 66 16.74 -4.90 2.82
C GLY A 66 15.64 -4.39 1.88
N ILE A 67 15.03 -3.23 2.19
CA ILE A 67 13.92 -2.64 1.43
C ILE A 67 14.20 -1.25 0.86
N ASP A 68 15.39 -0.69 1.08
CA ASP A 68 15.83 0.57 0.47
C ASP A 68 15.61 0.54 -1.05
N LYS A 69 14.96 1.59 -1.56
CA LYS A 69 14.63 1.80 -2.97
C LYS A 69 13.76 0.73 -3.60
N LYS A 70 13.22 -0.22 -2.84
CA LYS A 70 12.27 -1.23 -3.34
C LYS A 70 10.85 -0.69 -3.23
N VAL A 71 10.11 -0.75 -4.33
CA VAL A 71 8.66 -0.51 -4.30
C VAL A 71 7.96 -1.77 -3.88
N LEU A 72 7.30 -1.73 -2.72
CA LEU A 72 6.54 -2.85 -2.19
C LEU A 72 5.06 -2.46 -2.07
N LYS A 73 4.17 -3.44 -2.27
CA LYS A 73 2.74 -3.28 -1.97
C LYS A 73 2.48 -3.56 -0.50
N TYR A 74 1.72 -2.67 0.12
CA TYR A 74 1.30 -2.73 1.50
C TYR A 74 -0.21 -2.80 1.57
N ARG A 75 -0.70 -3.74 2.37
CA ARG A 75 -2.12 -3.87 2.67
C ARG A 75 -2.50 -2.89 3.76
N ALA A 76 -3.54 -2.10 3.53
CA ALA A 76 -4.10 -1.24 4.55
C ALA A 76 -5.04 -2.04 5.47
N ILE A 77 -4.83 -1.96 6.78
CA ILE A 77 -5.71 -2.56 7.79
C ILE A 77 -6.04 -1.52 8.87
N LYS A 78 -7.23 -1.63 9.47
CA LYS A 78 -7.57 -0.82 10.65
C LYS A 78 -6.68 -1.26 11.82
N SER A 79 -6.11 -0.31 12.53
CA SER A 79 -5.27 -0.57 13.70
C SER A 79 -5.45 0.53 14.74
N GLY A 80 -6.19 0.23 15.81
CA GLY A 80 -6.52 1.19 16.85
C GLY A 80 -7.22 2.44 16.27
N ARG A 81 -6.63 3.61 16.53
CA ARG A 81 -7.11 4.91 16.01
C ARG A 81 -6.45 5.27 14.68
N GLY A 82 -6.22 4.32 13.78
CA GLY A 82 -5.44 4.61 12.57
C GLY A 82 -5.44 3.49 11.54
N ILE A 83 -4.58 3.66 10.54
CA ILE A 83 -4.39 2.72 9.43
C ILE A 83 -2.95 2.20 9.50
N ALA A 84 -2.80 0.88 9.61
CA ALA A 84 -1.51 0.23 9.45
C ALA A 84 -1.34 -0.24 8.00
N TYR A 85 -0.17 0.01 7.42
CA TYR A 85 0.27 -0.49 6.14
C TYR A 85 1.25 -1.63 6.38
N VAL A 86 0.79 -2.85 6.10
CA VAL A 86 1.50 -4.09 6.40
C VAL A 86 2.03 -4.73 5.11
N HIS A 87 3.25 -5.26 5.18
CA HIS A 87 3.85 -6.06 4.10
C HIS A 87 4.26 -7.41 4.68
N GLY A 88 3.66 -8.48 4.15
CA GLY A 88 3.66 -9.77 4.83
C GLY A 88 2.96 -9.66 6.18
N GLU A 89 3.66 -10.07 7.24
CA GLU A 89 3.18 -10.00 8.64
C GLU A 89 3.71 -8.77 9.39
N VAL A 90 4.47 -7.89 8.72
CA VAL A 90 5.17 -6.78 9.38
C VAL A 90 4.52 -5.44 9.02
N THR A 91 4.13 -4.67 10.04
CA THR A 91 3.79 -3.26 9.89
C THR A 91 5.03 -2.47 9.57
N ARG A 92 5.01 -1.71 8.47
CA ARG A 92 6.14 -0.84 8.09
C ARG A 92 5.81 0.63 8.15
N LEU A 93 4.54 1.00 8.02
CA LEU A 93 4.06 2.36 8.13
C LEU A 93 2.72 2.38 8.86
N PHE A 94 2.58 3.27 9.83
CA PHE A 94 1.33 3.49 10.55
C PHE A 94 0.92 4.95 10.39
N LEU A 95 -0.32 5.17 9.99
CA LEU A 95 -0.96 6.49 9.96
C LEU A 95 -1.89 6.58 11.15
N THR A 96 -1.65 7.52 12.05
CA THR A 96 -2.60 7.84 13.11
C THR A 96 -3.72 8.69 12.52
N ASP A 97 -4.98 8.34 12.81
CA ASP A 97 -6.15 9.13 12.46
C ASP A 97 -6.05 10.49 13.17
N ALA A 98 -5.84 11.53 12.37
CA ALA A 98 -5.51 12.84 12.88
C ALA A 98 -6.81 13.65 13.03
N ALA A 99 -7.40 13.59 14.22
CA ALA A 99 -8.34 14.62 14.68
C ALA A 99 -7.65 16.01 14.80
N THR A 100 -6.34 16.08 14.57
CA THR A 100 -5.50 17.28 14.51
C THR A 100 -4.93 17.42 13.10
N SER A 101 -4.83 18.64 12.57
CA SER A 101 -4.40 18.99 11.20
C SER A 101 -3.05 18.43 10.72
N ASP A 102 -2.27 17.81 11.60
CA ASP A 102 -0.93 17.33 11.32
C ASP A 102 -0.95 15.82 11.06
N ASN A 103 -1.11 15.42 9.81
CA ASN A 103 -0.98 14.03 9.37
C ASN A 103 0.49 13.58 9.49
N TRP A 104 0.87 12.96 10.61
CA TRP A 104 2.17 12.33 10.78
C TRP A 104 2.04 10.81 10.71
N TYR A 105 3.11 10.17 10.22
CA TYR A 105 3.22 8.74 10.08
C TYR A 105 4.32 8.20 11.00
N GLU A 106 4.23 6.93 11.35
CA GLU A 106 5.29 6.18 12.02
C GLU A 106 5.79 5.08 11.10
N ALA A 107 7.07 5.14 10.74
CA ALA A 107 7.75 4.04 10.09
C ALA A 107 8.35 3.09 11.13
N TYR A 108 8.24 1.78 10.88
CA TYR A 108 8.75 0.71 11.74
C TYR A 108 9.83 -0.06 10.98
N LEU A 109 11.05 0.47 11.02
CA LEU A 109 12.23 -0.02 10.30
C LEU A 109 13.34 -0.38 11.28
N GLY A 110 13.17 -1.49 12.02
CA GLY A 110 14.04 -1.89 13.14
C GLY A 110 13.86 -1.02 14.40
N LYS A 111 13.52 0.25 14.22
CA LYS A 111 13.07 1.19 15.24
C LYS A 111 11.85 1.98 14.74
N LYS A 112 11.19 2.67 15.67
CA LYS A 112 10.08 3.59 15.35
C LYS A 112 10.63 4.95 14.95
N ILE A 113 10.19 5.46 13.80
CA ILE A 113 10.63 6.73 13.22
C ILE A 113 9.40 7.57 12.87
N LYS A 114 9.32 8.79 13.36
CA LYS A 114 8.24 9.71 13.01
C LYS A 114 8.54 10.36 11.67
N LEU A 115 7.60 10.28 10.73
CA LEU A 115 7.67 10.91 9.42
C LEU A 115 6.57 11.96 9.28
N GLY A 116 6.95 13.16 8.83
CA GLY A 116 6.02 14.21 8.45
C GLY A 116 5.71 14.17 6.96
N VAL A 117 4.52 14.60 6.55
CA VAL A 117 4.22 14.84 5.14
C VAL A 117 4.95 16.10 4.69
N ASN A 118 5.78 15.98 3.65
CA ASN A 118 6.32 17.14 2.95
C ASN A 118 5.38 17.49 1.79
N TYR A 119 4.47 18.44 2.01
CA TYR A 119 3.42 18.77 1.04
C TYR A 119 3.94 19.33 -0.28
N GLU A 120 5.00 20.15 -0.24
CA GLU A 120 5.57 20.74 -1.45
C GLU A 120 6.26 19.67 -2.31
N SER A 121 7.09 18.83 -1.70
CA SER A 121 7.75 17.73 -2.40
C SER A 121 6.81 16.58 -2.74
N SER A 122 5.63 16.48 -2.11
CA SER A 122 4.63 15.47 -2.50
C SER A 122 4.13 15.64 -3.93
N LYS A 123 4.22 16.86 -4.50
CA LYS A 123 3.88 17.15 -5.90
C LYS A 123 4.84 16.48 -6.90
N SER A 124 6.06 16.12 -6.48
CA SER A 124 7.03 15.45 -7.36
C SER A 124 6.94 13.93 -7.29
N VAL A 125 6.20 13.36 -6.33
CA VAL A 125 5.96 11.91 -6.29
C VAL A 125 5.12 11.54 -7.50
N GLN A 126 5.59 10.55 -8.27
CA GLN A 126 4.90 10.06 -9.46
C GLN A 126 4.29 8.68 -9.16
N PRO A 127 3.01 8.58 -8.75
CA PRO A 127 2.37 7.29 -8.48
C PRO A 127 2.54 6.27 -9.61
N GLN A 128 2.41 6.69 -10.86
CA GLN A 128 2.54 5.80 -12.02
C GLN A 128 3.95 5.21 -12.17
N HIS A 129 4.98 5.94 -11.75
CA HIS A 129 6.35 5.44 -11.73
C HIS A 129 6.49 4.31 -10.70
N LEU A 130 5.94 4.49 -9.48
CA LEU A 130 5.91 3.45 -8.45
C LEU A 130 5.19 2.18 -8.93
N LEU A 131 4.04 2.33 -9.61
CA LEU A 131 3.33 1.19 -10.19
C LEU A 131 4.18 0.43 -11.20
N THR A 132 4.85 1.17 -12.09
CA THR A 132 5.69 0.60 -13.13
C THR A 132 6.88 -0.16 -12.53
N GLU A 133 7.54 0.41 -11.51
CA GLU A 133 8.62 -0.27 -10.79
C GLU A 133 8.14 -1.53 -10.08
N PHE A 134 7.00 -1.47 -9.38
CA PHE A 134 6.41 -2.63 -8.71
C PHE A 134 6.02 -3.75 -9.68
N GLN A 135 5.56 -3.43 -10.88
CA GLN A 135 5.23 -4.44 -11.88
C GLN A 135 6.47 -5.13 -12.46
N LYS A 136 7.62 -4.44 -12.50
CA LYS A 136 8.89 -5.04 -12.96
C LYS A 136 9.41 -6.10 -12.00
N THR A 137 9.17 -5.96 -10.70
CA THR A 137 9.64 -6.92 -9.68
C THR A 137 8.80 -8.19 -9.58
N LYS A 138 7.63 -8.23 -10.23
CA LYS A 138 6.75 -9.42 -10.31
C LYS A 138 7.11 -10.38 -11.43
N LYS A 139 7.97 -9.98 -12.36
CA LYS A 139 8.45 -10.80 -13.49
C LYS A 139 9.72 -11.52 -13.08
#